data_AF-A0A011PJM8-F1
#
_entry.id   AF-A0A011PJM8-F1
#
_cell.length_a   1.000
_cell.length_b   1.000
_cell.length_c   1.000
_cell.angle_alpha   90.00
_cell.angle_beta   90.00
_cell.angle_gamma   90.00
#
_symmetry.space_group_name_H-M   'P 1'
#
loop_
_entity.id
_entity.type
_entity.pdbx_description
1 polymer ?
#
loop_
_entity_poly.entity_id
_entity_poly.type
_entity_poly.pdbx_seq_one_letter_code
_entity_poly.pdbx_strand_id
1 'polypeptide(L)'
;MARDHPWHAGVARREHGFTYLGLLILVAILALAASATLTLGSIVQRREAEQRLLEVGAAYRQAIASYLNSSPAGDRRYPGTLADLLRDPRYPGVRRHLRQLYPDPITGKNEWGLVGAPGGGIMGVHSLSNAKPIKIADFALENESFEEATRYSQWVFMARPLAPVGGAMPAQGGLPPAAIPPLSAQPQPPSLSPAPMFVPQNGAPAASWPAAPIPSQNLPGR
;
A
#
# COMPACT_ATOMS: atom_id res chain seq x y z
N MET A 1 -82.48 44.17 49.95
CA MET A 1 -82.33 43.19 48.85
C MET A 1 -80.85 43.09 48.50
N ALA A 2 -80.17 42.14 49.14
CA ALA A 2 -78.77 41.80 48.83
C ALA A 2 -78.78 40.68 47.79
N ARG A 3 -78.01 40.85 46.70
CA ARG A 3 -77.67 39.78 45.77
C ARG A 3 -76.16 39.73 45.64
N ASP A 4 -75.61 38.75 46.31
CA ASP A 4 -74.25 38.29 46.29
C ASP A 4 -74.01 37.52 44.98
N HIS A 5 -73.07 38.01 44.16
CA HIS A 5 -72.62 37.33 42.96
C HIS A 5 -71.57 36.27 43.35
N PRO A 6 -71.70 35.01 42.91
CA PRO A 6 -70.71 33.98 43.16
C PRO A 6 -69.44 34.27 42.36
N TRP A 7 -68.31 34.31 43.05
CA TRP A 7 -66.99 34.39 42.46
C TRP A 7 -66.71 33.12 41.64
N HIS A 8 -66.45 33.27 40.34
CA HIS A 8 -65.86 32.19 39.54
C HIS A 8 -64.39 32.04 39.96
N ALA A 9 -64.10 31.03 40.77
CA ALA A 9 -62.75 30.61 41.08
C ALA A 9 -62.03 30.20 39.79
N GLY A 10 -61.11 31.03 39.31
CA GLY A 10 -60.22 30.68 38.21
C GLY A 10 -59.32 29.53 38.64
N VAL A 11 -59.43 28.40 37.94
CA VAL A 11 -58.53 27.26 38.14
C VAL A 11 -57.15 27.65 37.58
N ALA A 12 -56.25 28.09 38.45
CA ALA A 12 -54.85 28.30 38.12
C ALA A 12 -54.21 26.96 37.72
N ARG A 13 -54.04 26.75 36.42
CA ARG A 13 -53.37 25.59 35.86
C ARG A 13 -51.88 25.70 36.23
N ARG A 14 -51.43 24.86 37.16
CA ARG A 14 -50.04 24.82 37.61
C ARG A 14 -49.15 24.38 36.44
N GLU A 15 -48.34 25.32 35.97
CA GLU A 15 -47.56 25.19 34.75
C GLU A 15 -46.34 24.27 34.93
N HIS A 16 -46.05 23.49 33.88
CA HIS A 16 -45.00 22.47 33.76
C HIS A 16 -43.56 23.04 33.73
N GLY A 17 -43.29 24.14 34.44
CA GLY A 17 -42.00 24.84 34.39
C GLY A 17 -40.81 24.01 34.89
N PHE A 18 -41.05 23.10 35.85
CA PHE A 18 -40.01 22.23 36.38
C PHE A 18 -39.57 21.15 35.38
N THR A 19 -40.49 20.65 34.56
CA THR A 19 -40.21 19.63 33.53
C THR A 19 -39.36 20.23 32.42
N TYR A 20 -39.62 21.48 32.04
CA TYR A 20 -38.80 22.22 31.08
C TYR A 20 -37.40 22.49 31.61
N LEU A 21 -37.27 22.89 32.88
CA LEU A 21 -35.97 23.08 33.52
C LEU A 21 -35.16 21.77 33.59
N GLY A 22 -35.80 20.66 33.94
CA GLY A 22 -35.18 19.34 33.93
C GLY A 22 -34.72 18.91 32.52
N LEU A 23 -35.51 19.20 31.49
CA LEU A 23 -35.14 18.94 30.09
C LEU A 23 -33.92 19.77 29.66
N LEU A 24 -33.89 21.06 29.99
CA LEU A 24 -32.75 21.94 29.67
C LEU A 24 -31.47 21.46 30.35
N ILE A 25 -31.55 21.03 31.62
CA ILE A 25 -30.41 20.46 32.35
C ILE A 25 -29.97 19.14 31.73
N LEU A 26 -30.90 18.25 31.36
CA LEU A 26 -30.58 16.99 30.67
C LEU A 26 -29.85 17.26 29.35
N VAL A 27 -30.37 18.17 28.51
CA VAL A 27 -29.75 18.54 27.24
C VAL A 27 -28.37 19.15 27.45
N ALA A 28 -28.20 20.01 28.47
CA ALA A 28 -26.89 20.58 28.82
C ALA A 28 -25.88 19.49 29.24
N ILE A 29 -26.30 18.51 30.04
CA ILE A 29 -25.46 17.37 30.44
C ILE A 29 -25.07 16.53 29.21
N LEU A 30 -26.03 16.25 28.31
CA LEU A 30 -25.76 15.51 27.08
C LEU A 30 -24.80 16.27 26.14
N ALA A 31 -24.95 17.60 26.03
CA ALA A 31 -24.04 18.43 25.24
C ALA A 31 -22.62 18.44 25.82
N LEU A 32 -22.48 18.55 27.15
CA LEU A 32 -21.19 18.45 27.85
C LEU A 32 -20.55 17.06 27.66
N ALA A 33 -21.33 15.99 27.78
CA ALA A 33 -20.85 14.63 27.57
C ALA A 33 -20.38 14.38 26.13
N ALA A 34 -21.05 14.97 25.12
CA ALA A 34 -20.66 14.86 23.72
C ALA A 34 -19.40 15.68 23.34
N SER A 35 -19.08 16.74 24.09
CA SER A 35 -17.96 17.63 23.76
C SER A 35 -16.57 16.99 23.92
N ALA A 36 -16.43 15.91 24.69
CA ALA A 36 -15.15 15.30 25.00
C ALA A 36 -14.60 14.36 23.89
N THR A 37 -15.40 14.01 22.88
CA THR A 37 -15.06 12.93 21.93
C THR A 37 -14.29 13.38 20.68
N LEU A 38 -14.13 14.69 20.44
CA LEU A 38 -13.71 15.22 19.14
C LEU A 38 -12.19 15.35 18.94
N THR A 39 -11.37 15.29 20.00
CA THR A 39 -9.94 15.67 19.90
C THR A 39 -9.01 14.52 19.50
N LEU A 40 -9.49 13.26 19.51
CA LEU A 40 -8.65 12.08 19.25
C LEU A 40 -8.29 11.87 17.76
N GLY A 41 -9.03 12.49 16.84
CA GLY A 41 -8.87 12.27 15.40
C GLY A 41 -7.58 12.84 14.80
N SER A 42 -7.06 13.95 15.33
CA SER A 42 -5.91 14.66 14.72
C SER A 42 -4.60 13.86 14.81
N ILE A 43 -4.37 13.17 15.92
CA ILE A 43 -3.17 12.35 16.12
C ILE A 43 -3.22 11.09 15.25
N VAL A 44 -4.39 10.46 15.16
CA VAL A 44 -4.61 9.26 14.34
C VAL A 44 -4.38 9.60 12.86
N GLN A 45 -4.99 10.67 12.36
CA GLN A 45 -4.78 11.13 10.98
C GLN A 45 -3.30 11.42 10.69
N ARG A 46 -2.59 12.04 11.63
CA ARG A 46 -1.17 12.35 11.47
C ARG A 46 -0.30 11.10 11.43
N ARG A 47 -0.61 10.09 12.24
CA ARG A 47 0.07 8.78 12.20
C ARG A 47 -0.19 8.06 10.87
N GLU A 48 -1.43 8.07 10.38
CA GLU A 48 -1.76 7.49 9.08
C GLU A 48 -1.03 8.21 7.93
N ALA A 49 -0.97 9.54 7.96
CA ALA A 49 -0.25 10.32 6.97
C ALA A 49 1.25 10.00 6.97
N GLU A 50 1.85 9.85 8.15
CA GLU A 50 3.26 9.46 8.30
C GLU A 50 3.53 8.03 7.80
N GLN A 51 2.66 7.07 8.12
CA GLN A 51 2.74 5.71 7.59
C GLN A 51 2.71 5.73 6.06
N ARG A 52 1.74 6.46 5.48
CA ARG A 52 1.65 6.63 4.02
C ARG A 52 2.89 7.33 3.45
N LEU A 53 3.50 8.26 4.17
CA LEU A 53 4.74 8.92 3.72
C LEU A 53 5.87 7.89 3.55
N LEU A 54 6.01 6.97 4.51
CA LEU A 54 7.00 5.89 4.43
C LEU A 54 6.72 4.93 3.28
N GLU A 55 5.45 4.55 3.08
CA GLU A 55 5.03 3.67 1.98
C GLU A 55 5.26 4.31 0.61
N VAL A 56 4.84 5.56 0.44
CA VAL A 56 5.01 6.32 -0.80
C VAL A 56 6.50 6.58 -1.07
N GLY A 57 7.28 6.94 -0.05
CA GLY A 57 8.72 7.11 -0.16
C GLY A 57 9.43 5.82 -0.58
N ALA A 58 9.02 4.67 -0.04
CA ALA A 58 9.51 3.36 -0.46
C ALA A 58 9.15 3.05 -1.92
N ALA A 59 7.93 3.39 -2.37
CA ALA A 59 7.50 3.21 -3.75
C ALA A 59 8.35 4.07 -4.73
N TYR A 60 8.65 5.32 -4.38
CA TYR A 60 9.55 6.16 -5.18
C TYR A 60 10.97 5.60 -5.21
N ARG A 61 11.51 5.17 -4.06
CA ARG A 61 12.83 4.52 -3.98
C ARG A 61 12.90 3.30 -4.89
N GLN A 62 11.90 2.42 -4.81
CA GLN A 62 11.83 1.22 -5.63
C GLN A 62 11.69 1.53 -7.12
N ALA A 63 10.90 2.56 -7.48
CA ALA A 63 10.74 2.99 -8.86
C ALA A 63 12.07 3.51 -9.44
N ILE A 64 12.80 4.35 -8.70
CA ILE A 64 14.12 4.85 -9.11
C ILE A 64 15.12 3.69 -9.23
N ALA A 65 15.14 2.76 -8.27
CA ALA A 65 15.99 1.57 -8.36
C ALA A 65 15.65 0.69 -9.57
N SER A 66 14.36 0.51 -9.86
CA SER A 66 13.88 -0.22 -11.04
C SER A 66 14.28 0.45 -12.35
N TYR A 67 14.23 1.79 -12.41
CA TYR A 67 14.68 2.59 -13.55
C TYR A 67 16.21 2.48 -13.77
N LEU A 68 16.99 2.43 -12.70
CA LEU A 68 18.43 2.16 -12.81
C LEU A 68 18.71 0.75 -13.33
N ASN A 69 17.98 -0.24 -12.83
CA ASN A 69 18.17 -1.65 -13.20
C ASN A 69 17.66 -1.97 -14.61
N SER A 70 16.73 -1.17 -15.16
CA SER A 70 16.30 -1.30 -16.55
C SER A 70 17.32 -0.74 -17.55
N SER A 71 18.35 -0.03 -17.09
CA SER A 71 19.38 0.50 -17.99
C SER A 71 20.38 -0.60 -18.37
N PRO A 72 20.76 -0.75 -19.66
CA PRO A 72 21.80 -1.70 -20.08
C PRO A 72 23.10 -1.49 -19.31
N ALA A 73 23.82 -2.58 -19.04
CA ALA A 73 25.07 -2.54 -18.29
C ALA A 73 26.09 -1.63 -18.98
N GLY A 74 26.38 -0.48 -18.37
CA GLY A 74 27.33 0.51 -18.88
C GLY A 74 26.84 1.96 -18.78
N ASP A 75 25.52 2.19 -18.85
CA ASP A 75 24.93 3.54 -18.82
C ASP A 75 23.80 3.65 -17.78
N ARG A 76 24.16 3.42 -16.51
CA ARG A 76 23.22 3.57 -15.38
C ARG A 76 23.00 5.04 -15.10
N ARG A 77 21.96 5.59 -15.71
CA ARG A 77 21.59 6.99 -15.53
C ARG A 77 20.27 7.12 -14.80
N TYR A 78 20.25 7.96 -13.75
CA TYR A 78 19.05 8.31 -12.99
C TYR A 78 18.00 9.02 -13.87
N PRO A 79 16.71 8.98 -13.49
CA PRO A 79 15.66 9.72 -14.20
C PRO A 79 15.90 11.22 -14.08
N GLY A 80 15.59 11.98 -15.13
CA GLY A 80 15.72 13.44 -15.12
C GLY A 80 14.57 14.11 -14.38
N THR A 81 13.37 13.51 -14.47
CA THR A 81 12.16 13.97 -13.81
C THR A 81 11.41 12.81 -13.16
N LEU A 82 10.53 13.10 -12.19
CA LEU A 82 9.65 12.07 -11.63
C LEU A 82 8.65 11.52 -12.67
N ALA A 83 8.33 12.29 -13.71
CA ALA A 83 7.46 11.83 -14.79
C ALA A 83 8.10 10.69 -15.60
N ASP A 84 9.42 10.63 -15.69
CA ASP A 84 10.17 9.56 -16.35
C ASP A 84 9.95 8.20 -15.64
N LEU A 85 9.60 8.20 -14.34
CA LEU A 85 9.25 6.98 -13.60
C LEU A 85 7.89 6.41 -14.03
N LEU A 86 6.98 7.25 -14.53
CA LEU A 86 5.68 6.80 -15.06
C LEU A 86 5.80 6.28 -16.49
N ARG A 87 6.63 6.93 -17.31
CA ARG A 87 6.88 6.53 -18.70
C ARG A 87 8.34 6.76 -19.01
N ASP A 88 9.09 5.66 -19.05
CA ASP A 88 10.49 5.71 -19.44
C ASP A 88 10.62 6.07 -20.93
N PRO A 89 11.22 7.23 -21.29
CA PRO A 89 11.37 7.65 -22.69
C PRO A 89 12.42 6.82 -23.46
N ARG A 90 13.23 6.02 -22.78
CA ARG A 90 14.29 5.20 -23.39
C ARG A 90 13.73 4.00 -24.15
N TYR A 91 12.49 3.61 -23.86
CA TYR A 91 11.84 2.47 -24.48
C TYR A 91 10.74 2.93 -25.44
N PRO A 92 10.65 2.34 -26.64
CA PRO A 92 9.58 2.66 -27.59
C PRO A 92 8.18 2.20 -27.12
N GLY A 93 8.11 1.41 -26.04
CA GLY A 93 6.87 0.99 -25.38
C GLY A 93 6.71 1.62 -23.99
N VAL A 94 5.50 1.59 -23.44
CA VAL A 94 5.22 2.13 -22.10
C VAL A 94 5.81 1.20 -21.03
N ARG A 95 7.01 1.53 -20.53
CA ARG A 95 7.54 0.95 -19.29
C ARG A 95 7.22 1.88 -18.11
N ARG A 96 6.47 1.34 -17.14
CA ARG A 96 6.06 2.05 -15.92
C ARG A 96 6.83 1.48 -14.73
N HIS A 97 7.61 2.32 -14.05
CA HIS A 97 8.28 1.96 -12.79
C HIS A 97 7.45 2.39 -11.57
N LEU A 98 6.58 3.38 -11.75
CA LEU A 98 5.63 3.86 -10.77
C LEU A 98 4.21 3.81 -11.34
N ARG A 99 3.20 3.54 -10.48
CA ARG A 99 1.79 3.44 -10.91
C ARG A 99 1.19 4.82 -11.22
N GLN A 100 1.50 5.79 -10.38
CA GLN A 100 1.06 7.19 -10.47
C GLN A 100 2.02 8.06 -9.65
N LEU A 101 2.05 9.36 -9.92
CA LEU A 101 2.71 10.29 -9.01
C LEU A 101 1.86 10.42 -7.75
N TYR A 102 2.39 9.92 -6.64
CA TYR A 102 1.73 10.00 -5.36
C TYR A 102 1.97 11.39 -4.75
N PRO A 103 0.92 12.07 -4.26
CA PRO A 103 1.09 13.31 -3.52
C PRO A 103 1.75 13.04 -2.17
N ASP A 104 2.44 14.05 -1.64
CA ASP A 104 2.98 14.03 -0.28
C ASP A 104 1.81 13.98 0.72
N PRO A 105 1.66 12.90 1.53
CA PRO A 105 0.56 12.76 2.46
C PRO A 105 0.53 13.79 3.59
N ILE A 106 1.67 14.45 3.87
CA ILE A 106 1.77 15.46 4.92
C ILE A 106 1.35 16.83 4.41
N THR A 107 1.75 17.21 3.19
CA THR A 107 1.42 18.52 2.60
C THR A 107 0.17 18.50 1.74
N GLY A 108 -0.26 17.32 1.29
CA GLY A 108 -1.36 17.11 0.35
C GLY A 108 -1.04 17.52 -1.09
N LYS A 109 0.21 17.92 -1.39
CA LYS A 109 0.64 18.43 -2.69
C LYS A 109 1.34 17.35 -3.50
N ASN A 110 1.30 17.46 -4.82
CA ASN A 110 2.09 16.59 -5.70
C ASN A 110 3.53 17.09 -5.90
N GLU A 111 4.03 17.87 -4.95
CA GLU A 111 5.34 18.51 -4.97
C GLU A 111 6.26 17.79 -3.99
N TRP A 112 7.37 17.26 -4.51
CA TRP A 112 8.40 16.57 -3.72
C TRP A 112 9.71 17.33 -3.83
N GLY A 113 10.48 17.35 -2.74
CA GLY A 113 11.88 17.72 -2.79
C GLY A 113 12.67 16.65 -3.53
N LEU A 114 13.50 17.07 -4.47
CA LEU A 114 14.27 16.18 -5.33
C LEU A 114 15.73 16.18 -4.89
N VAL A 115 16.32 15.00 -4.76
CA VAL A 115 17.73 14.85 -4.44
C VAL A 115 18.49 14.42 -5.69
N GLY A 116 19.40 15.29 -6.12
CA GLY A 116 20.22 15.07 -7.31
C GLY A 116 21.30 14.02 -7.11
N ALA A 117 21.54 13.19 -8.11
CA ALA A 117 22.68 12.28 -8.15
C ALA A 117 23.97 13.01 -8.56
N PRO A 118 25.17 12.56 -8.13
CA PRO A 118 26.44 13.14 -8.57
C PRO A 118 26.69 13.13 -10.09
N GLY A 119 25.99 12.25 -10.83
CA GLY A 119 26.03 12.17 -12.30
C GLY A 119 24.82 12.81 -13.01
N GLY A 120 24.01 13.57 -12.27
CA GLY A 120 22.76 14.16 -12.76
C GLY A 120 21.55 13.22 -12.66
N GLY A 121 20.37 13.82 -12.73
CA GLY A 121 19.10 13.13 -12.48
C GLY A 121 18.79 13.03 -10.98
N ILE A 122 17.67 12.38 -10.67
CA ILE A 122 17.07 12.31 -9.34
C ILE A 122 17.38 10.93 -8.73
N MET A 123 18.14 10.91 -7.63
CA MET A 123 18.44 9.67 -6.89
C MET A 123 17.51 9.42 -5.71
N GLY A 124 16.77 10.44 -5.27
CA GLY A 124 15.85 10.32 -4.16
C GLY A 124 14.86 11.45 -4.07
N VAL A 125 13.89 11.27 -3.18
CA VAL A 125 12.84 12.26 -2.91
C VAL A 125 12.70 12.48 -1.40
N HIS A 126 12.24 13.67 -1.01
CA HIS A 126 11.87 13.98 0.38
C HIS A 126 10.63 14.85 0.42
N SER A 127 9.90 14.83 1.54
CA SER A 127 8.74 15.73 1.75
C SER A 127 9.22 17.18 1.87
N LEU A 128 8.39 18.16 1.47
CA LEU A 128 8.67 19.58 1.69
C LEU A 128 8.19 20.08 3.06
N SER A 129 7.60 19.20 3.88
CA SER A 129 7.05 19.57 5.17
C SER A 129 8.12 19.77 6.25
N ASN A 130 8.02 20.88 6.98
CA ASN A 130 8.84 21.15 8.18
C ASN A 130 8.22 20.57 9.47
N ALA A 131 7.13 19.81 9.39
CA ALA A 131 6.50 19.22 10.56
C ALA A 131 7.40 18.15 11.20
N LYS A 132 7.29 18.01 12.54
CA LYS A 132 8.08 17.06 13.32
C LYS A 132 7.55 15.63 13.21
N PRO A 133 8.35 14.61 12.91
CA PRO A 133 7.85 13.24 12.85
C PRO A 133 7.33 12.75 14.20
N ILE A 134 6.40 11.80 14.16
CA ILE A 134 5.89 11.05 15.32
C ILE A 134 6.78 9.83 15.55
N LYS A 135 7.13 9.09 14.50
CA LYS A 135 8.08 7.98 14.55
C LYS A 135 9.51 8.53 14.61
N ILE A 136 10.23 8.12 15.65
CA ILE A 136 11.62 8.53 15.92
C ILE A 136 12.58 7.34 16.04
N ALA A 137 12.06 6.12 16.04
CA ALA A 137 12.82 4.88 16.19
C ALA A 137 12.11 3.71 15.50
N ASP A 138 12.76 2.55 15.46
CA ASP A 138 12.25 1.29 14.89
C ASP A 138 12.01 1.42 13.38
N PHE A 139 12.94 2.07 12.68
CA PHE A 139 12.92 2.12 11.23
C PHE A 139 13.53 0.86 10.63
N ALA A 140 13.09 0.50 9.43
CA ALA A 140 13.76 -0.52 8.63
C ALA A 140 15.19 -0.06 8.28
N LEU A 141 16.08 -1.01 7.99
CA LEU A 141 17.49 -0.75 7.66
C LEU A 141 17.67 0.32 6.57
N GLU A 142 16.79 0.36 5.57
CA GLU A 142 16.89 1.37 4.50
C GLU A 142 16.53 2.80 4.93
N ASN A 143 15.95 2.96 6.12
CA ASN A 143 15.40 4.20 6.68
C ASN A 143 16.05 4.59 8.02
N GLU A 144 17.14 3.94 8.46
CA GLU A 144 17.82 4.22 9.74
C GLU A 144 18.22 5.70 9.88
N SER A 145 18.60 6.34 8.77
CA SER A 145 18.95 7.77 8.75
C SER A 145 17.81 8.71 9.15
N PHE A 146 16.58 8.20 9.29
CA PHE A 146 15.42 8.98 9.70
C PHE A 146 15.31 9.13 11.23
N GLU A 147 16.01 8.31 12.02
CA GLU A 147 16.00 8.38 13.49
C GLU A 147 16.62 9.69 14.00
N GLU A 148 17.62 10.21 13.29
CA GLU A 148 18.30 11.47 13.62
C GLU A 148 17.55 12.71 13.11
N ALA A 149 16.50 12.51 12.29
CA ALA A 149 15.78 13.59 11.65
C ALA A 149 14.71 14.20 12.56
N THR A 150 14.74 15.53 12.69
CA THR A 150 13.76 16.29 13.48
C THR A 150 12.55 16.75 12.64
N ARG A 151 12.63 16.63 11.31
CA ARG A 151 11.58 17.09 10.37
C ARG A 151 11.40 16.10 9.21
N TYR A 152 10.19 16.05 8.65
CA TYR A 152 9.92 15.25 7.44
C TYR A 152 10.75 15.68 6.23
N SER A 153 11.17 16.95 6.16
CA SER A 153 12.08 17.42 5.10
C SER A 153 13.45 16.77 5.11
N GLN A 154 13.85 16.16 6.23
CA GLN A 154 15.12 15.45 6.37
C GLN A 154 14.98 13.95 6.07
N TRP A 155 13.75 13.44 5.90
CA TRP A 155 13.51 12.06 5.51
C TRP A 155 13.73 11.90 4.01
N VAL A 156 14.96 11.59 3.63
CA VAL A 156 15.35 11.43 2.24
C VAL A 156 15.30 9.97 1.82
N PHE A 157 14.36 9.64 0.95
CA PHE A 157 14.21 8.31 0.36
C PHE A 157 15.15 8.17 -0.84
N MET A 158 16.37 7.71 -0.60
CA MET A 158 17.38 7.50 -1.64
C MET A 158 17.34 6.08 -2.19
N ALA A 159 17.37 5.94 -3.52
CA ALA A 159 17.62 4.66 -4.17
C ALA A 159 19.13 4.39 -4.17
N ARG A 160 19.57 3.39 -3.42
CA ARG A 160 20.91 2.82 -3.64
C ARG A 160 20.83 1.84 -4.80
N PRO A 161 21.78 1.89 -5.76
CA PRO A 161 21.93 0.81 -6.70
C PRO A 161 22.20 -0.45 -5.89
N LEU A 162 21.40 -1.50 -6.12
CA LEU A 162 21.67 -2.81 -5.54
C LEU A 162 23.08 -3.18 -6.03
N ALA A 163 24.06 -3.17 -5.11
CA ALA A 163 25.32 -3.84 -5.40
C ALA A 163 24.94 -5.28 -5.79
N PRO A 164 25.49 -5.83 -6.89
CA PRO A 164 25.22 -7.22 -7.21
C PRO A 164 25.47 -8.03 -5.95
N VAL A 165 24.50 -8.85 -5.55
CA VAL A 165 24.69 -9.89 -4.53
C VAL A 165 25.73 -10.84 -5.12
N GLY A 166 26.97 -10.47 -4.90
CA GLY A 166 28.20 -11.06 -5.39
C GLY A 166 29.31 -10.79 -4.37
N GLY A 167 28.92 -10.72 -3.10
CA GLY A 167 29.78 -10.89 -1.95
C GLY A 167 29.33 -12.16 -1.26
N ALA A 168 29.66 -13.31 -1.85
CA ALA A 168 29.81 -14.52 -1.06
C ALA A 168 30.71 -14.15 0.11
N MET A 169 30.20 -14.30 1.33
CA MET A 169 30.98 -14.28 2.55
C MET A 169 32.25 -15.11 2.30
N PRO A 170 33.47 -14.66 2.67
CA PRO A 170 34.62 -15.54 2.63
C PRO A 170 34.32 -16.63 3.67
N ALA A 171 33.84 -17.78 3.20
CA ALA A 171 33.77 -18.99 3.98
C ALA A 171 35.21 -19.43 4.24
N GLN A 172 35.85 -18.81 5.24
CA GLN A 172 37.04 -19.36 5.83
C GLN A 172 36.65 -20.66 6.54
N GLY A 173 37.15 -21.76 6.01
CA GLY A 173 37.24 -23.05 6.68
C GLY A 173 36.14 -24.05 6.33
N GLY A 174 36.40 -24.92 5.35
CA GLY A 174 35.55 -26.09 5.12
C GLY A 174 35.84 -26.89 3.85
N LEU A 175 37.01 -27.57 3.83
CA LEU A 175 37.37 -28.78 3.06
C LEU A 175 37.20 -28.81 1.51
N PRO A 176 38.17 -29.43 0.77
CA PRO A 176 38.16 -29.47 -0.69
C PRO A 176 37.04 -30.36 -1.26
N PRO A 177 36.58 -30.12 -2.51
CA PRO A 177 35.57 -30.94 -3.16
C PRO A 177 36.16 -32.32 -3.49
N ALA A 178 35.79 -33.33 -2.70
CA ALA A 178 36.05 -34.73 -3.04
C ALA A 178 35.22 -35.12 -4.27
N ALA A 179 35.92 -35.57 -5.29
CA ALA A 179 35.36 -36.17 -6.49
C ALA A 179 34.37 -37.28 -6.14
N ILE A 180 33.21 -37.26 -6.80
CA ILE A 180 32.21 -38.32 -6.74
C ILE A 180 32.78 -39.54 -7.49
N PRO A 181 32.99 -40.70 -6.85
CA PRO A 181 33.39 -41.92 -7.56
C PRO A 181 32.22 -42.51 -8.35
N PRO A 182 32.46 -43.27 -9.44
CA PRO A 182 31.40 -43.91 -10.21
C PRO A 182 30.68 -45.00 -9.39
N LEU A 183 29.36 -45.04 -9.55
CA LEU A 183 28.43 -45.94 -8.88
C LEU A 183 28.69 -47.40 -9.31
N SER A 184 29.35 -48.18 -8.45
CA SER A 184 29.47 -49.64 -8.60
C SER A 184 28.17 -50.32 -8.14
N ALA A 185 27.50 -50.97 -9.10
CA ALA A 185 26.54 -52.07 -9.01
C ALA A 185 25.95 -52.43 -7.64
N GLN A 186 24.64 -52.18 -7.49
CA GLN A 186 23.82 -52.76 -6.43
C GLN A 186 22.94 -53.89 -7.03
N PRO A 187 22.88 -55.11 -6.46
CA PRO A 187 22.09 -56.22 -7.02
C PRO A 187 20.59 -55.97 -6.86
N GLN A 188 19.83 -56.04 -7.95
CA GLN A 188 18.36 -55.97 -7.91
C GLN A 188 17.75 -57.29 -7.41
N PRO A 189 16.77 -57.27 -6.48
CA PRO A 189 15.97 -58.45 -6.16
C PRO A 189 14.95 -58.77 -7.27
N PRO A 190 14.52 -60.04 -7.42
CA PRO A 190 13.69 -60.50 -8.52
C PRO A 190 12.26 -59.94 -8.47
N SER A 191 11.77 -59.47 -9.62
CA SER A 191 10.40 -59.01 -9.81
C SER A 191 9.41 -60.17 -9.87
N LEU A 192 8.46 -60.19 -8.92
CA LEU A 192 7.26 -61.02 -9.03
C LEU A 192 6.16 -60.20 -9.71
N SER A 193 5.70 -60.67 -10.87
CA SER A 193 4.55 -60.11 -11.57
C SER A 193 3.24 -60.60 -10.94
N PRO A 194 2.21 -59.75 -10.79
CA PRO A 194 0.83 -60.19 -10.76
C PRO A 194 0.11 -59.84 -12.08
N ALA A 195 -0.66 -60.82 -12.56
CA ALA A 195 -1.53 -60.79 -13.72
C ALA A 195 -2.65 -59.70 -13.64
N PRO A 196 -3.30 -59.34 -14.76
CA PRO A 196 -4.23 -58.22 -14.81
C PRO A 196 -5.62 -58.62 -14.31
N MET A 197 -6.23 -57.78 -13.47
CA MET A 197 -7.66 -57.85 -13.19
C MET A 197 -8.34 -56.50 -13.40
N PHE A 198 -9.23 -56.52 -14.40
CA PHE A 198 -10.56 -55.92 -14.38
C PHE A 198 -10.69 -54.40 -14.37
N VAL A 199 -11.04 -53.85 -15.54
CA VAL A 199 -11.56 -52.48 -15.71
C VAL A 199 -13.09 -52.54 -15.62
N PRO A 200 -13.75 -51.87 -14.66
CA PRO A 200 -15.18 -51.66 -14.75
C PRO A 200 -15.45 -50.45 -15.67
N GLN A 201 -16.12 -50.75 -16.76
CA GLN A 201 -16.72 -49.79 -17.68
C GLN A 201 -17.93 -49.15 -16.99
N ASN A 202 -17.88 -47.85 -16.72
CA ASN A 202 -19.05 -47.04 -16.42
C ASN A 202 -19.11 -45.88 -17.42
N GLY A 203 -20.03 -45.99 -18.37
CA GLY A 203 -20.35 -44.94 -19.32
C GLY A 203 -21.38 -43.97 -18.74
N ALA A 204 -21.15 -42.67 -18.97
CA ALA A 204 -22.19 -41.65 -19.13
C ALA A 204 -21.60 -40.43 -19.87
N PRO A 205 -22.42 -39.69 -20.63
CA PRO A 205 -22.02 -39.12 -21.92
C PRO A 205 -21.45 -37.69 -21.89
N ALA A 206 -20.64 -37.41 -22.91
CA ALA A 206 -20.14 -36.09 -23.26
C ALA A 206 -21.27 -35.11 -23.57
N ALA A 207 -21.38 -34.05 -22.77
CA ALA A 207 -22.18 -32.87 -23.09
C ALA A 207 -21.45 -32.07 -24.18
N SER A 208 -21.97 -32.15 -25.41
CA SER A 208 -21.61 -31.28 -26.52
C SER A 208 -22.31 -29.94 -26.36
N TRP A 209 -21.54 -28.85 -26.35
CA TRP A 209 -22.08 -27.49 -26.46
C TRP A 209 -22.38 -27.19 -27.94
N PRO A 210 -23.56 -26.66 -28.30
CA PRO A 210 -23.83 -26.23 -29.66
C PRO A 210 -23.06 -24.94 -29.98
N ALA A 211 -22.33 -24.96 -31.09
CA ALA A 211 -21.70 -23.80 -31.69
C ALA A 211 -22.76 -22.76 -32.13
N ALA A 212 -22.50 -21.49 -31.83
CA ALA A 212 -23.31 -20.38 -32.31
C ALA A 212 -23.09 -20.16 -33.83
N PRO A 213 -24.13 -19.83 -34.62
CA PRO A 213 -23.98 -19.56 -36.04
C PRO A 213 -23.34 -18.19 -36.30
N ILE A 214 -22.36 -18.20 -37.21
CA ILE A 214 -21.69 -17.04 -37.80
C ILE A 214 -22.67 -16.36 -38.78
N PRO A 215 -22.94 -15.05 -38.70
CA PRO A 215 -23.69 -14.36 -39.73
C PRO A 215 -22.84 -14.20 -41.01
N SER A 216 -23.36 -14.73 -42.11
CA SER A 216 -22.79 -14.64 -43.46
C SER A 216 -22.60 -13.19 -43.90
N GLN A 217 -21.38 -12.87 -44.35
CA GLN A 217 -21.07 -11.65 -45.09
C GLN A 217 -21.75 -11.67 -46.46
N ASN A 218 -22.54 -10.63 -46.72
CA ASN A 218 -23.14 -10.35 -48.01
C ASN A 218 -22.12 -9.63 -48.91
N LEU A 219 -21.95 -10.14 -50.12
CA LEU A 219 -21.04 -9.69 -51.17
C LEU A 219 -21.70 -8.54 -51.96
N PRO A 220 -21.07 -7.37 -52.17
CA PRO A 220 -21.57 -6.41 -53.14
C PRO A 220 -21.06 -6.80 -54.54
N GLY A 221 -21.98 -6.82 -55.50
CA GLY A 221 -21.73 -7.29 -56.86
C GLY A 221 -20.77 -6.41 -57.67
N ARG A 222 -20.11 -7.07 -58.62
CA ARG A 222 -19.85 -6.63 -59.99
C ARG A 222 -19.29 -7.79 -60.80
#